data_AF-A0A454THV9-F1
#
_entry.id   AF-A0A454THV9-F1
#
_cell.length_a   1.000
_cell.length_b   1.000
_cell.length_c   1.000
_cell.angle_alpha   90.00
_cell.angle_beta   90.00
_cell.angle_gamma   90.00
#
_symmetry.space_group_name_H-M   'P 1'
#
loop_
_entity.id
_entity.type
_entity.pdbx_description
1 polymer ?
#
loop_
_entity_poly.entity_id
_entity_poly.type
_entity_poly.pdbx_seq_one_letter_code
_entity_poly.pdbx_strand_id
1 'polypeptide(L)'
;PRLLPKPIQRHLFADWMIQEERRTDPAVGHLGGIPVSIPRPYAHFLEYDGDPGFTEPRKGPRPERTFDSGIRSFGFEVHYPDMEVASAINLDKQVRNNIYTSPLLRVGINSNSFYGGKDFPLGSVQTINFKKYRYERSDKKNYELETYIPINVDENERHKGGGAADMFDYNIYYHKDATGRVDTYIKCINASHETAPCEQVFNLFPKIAADVSVTYRRGLLKDWREIQSSVSKVIFGFKKTNTQDQRN
;
A
#
# COMPACT_ATOMS: atom_id res chain seq x y z
N PRO A 1 32.48 35.90 -14.41
CA PRO A 1 32.13 34.46 -14.60
C PRO A 1 31.03 34.05 -13.61
N ARG A 2 29.78 33.90 -14.07
CA ARG A 2 28.68 33.36 -13.27
C ARG A 2 29.00 31.90 -12.96
N LEU A 3 29.08 31.56 -11.67
CA LEU A 3 29.12 30.18 -11.21
C LEU A 3 27.85 29.48 -11.71
N LEU A 4 28.02 28.51 -12.61
CA LEU A 4 26.94 27.61 -12.97
C LEU A 4 26.51 26.85 -11.69
N PRO A 5 25.20 26.71 -11.41
CA PRO A 5 24.75 25.90 -10.29
C PRO A 5 25.23 24.45 -10.49
N LYS A 6 25.76 23.86 -9.42
CA LYS A 6 26.15 22.44 -9.42
C LYS A 6 24.96 21.59 -9.90
N PRO A 7 25.19 20.56 -10.73
CA PRO A 7 24.12 19.66 -11.13
C PRO A 7 23.55 19.03 -9.86
N ILE A 8 22.23 19.20 -9.67
CA ILE A 8 21.47 18.50 -8.64
C ILE A 8 21.72 17.01 -8.90
N GLN A 9 22.38 16.35 -7.97
CA GLN A 9 22.62 14.91 -8.01
C GLN A 9 21.26 14.22 -7.86
N ARG A 10 20.52 14.08 -8.97
CA ARG A 10 19.26 13.34 -8.99
C ARG A 10 19.59 11.89 -8.69
N HIS A 11 18.95 11.34 -7.67
CA HIS A 11 19.10 9.93 -7.32
C HIS A 11 18.66 9.09 -8.53
N LEU A 12 19.50 8.15 -8.97
CA LEU A 12 19.23 7.23 -10.09
C LEU A 12 17.83 6.58 -10.01
N PHE A 13 17.33 6.36 -8.80
CA PHE A 13 15.98 5.87 -8.52
C PHE A 13 14.85 6.81 -8.95
N ALA A 14 15.01 8.11 -8.76
CA ALA A 14 14.00 9.10 -9.17
C ALA A 14 13.94 9.22 -10.70
N ASP A 15 15.10 9.20 -11.37
CA ASP A 15 15.15 9.21 -12.83
C ASP A 15 14.59 7.91 -13.45
N TRP A 16 14.79 6.76 -12.79
CA TRP A 16 14.19 5.49 -13.22
C TRP A 16 12.66 5.49 -13.09
N MET A 17 12.10 5.97 -11.97
CA MET A 17 10.63 6.08 -11.83
C MET A 17 10.03 7.01 -12.87
N ILE A 18 10.67 8.15 -13.13
CA ILE A 18 10.23 9.10 -14.17
C ILE A 18 10.29 8.45 -15.57
N GLN A 19 11.31 7.63 -15.86
CA GLN A 19 11.41 6.91 -17.13
C GLN A 19 10.33 5.83 -17.28
N GLU A 20 10.04 5.06 -16.23
CA GLU A 20 9.03 4.00 -16.29
C GLU A 20 7.61 4.59 -16.37
N GLU A 21 7.33 5.71 -15.69
CA GLU A 21 6.05 6.44 -15.80
C GLU A 21 5.83 7.06 -17.19
N ARG A 22 6.92 7.43 -17.90
CA ARG A 22 6.84 8.01 -19.25
C ARG A 22 6.52 6.99 -20.34
N ARG A 23 6.52 5.69 -20.01
CA ARG A 23 6.05 4.66 -20.93
C ARG A 23 4.55 4.81 -21.13
N THR A 24 4.10 4.70 -22.38
CA THR A 24 2.68 4.83 -22.74
C THR A 24 1.98 3.47 -22.80
N ASP A 25 2.74 2.38 -22.95
CA ASP A 25 2.21 1.02 -22.89
C ASP A 25 1.86 0.63 -21.44
N PRO A 26 0.68 0.05 -21.16
CA PRO A 26 0.38 -0.44 -19.82
C PRO A 26 1.27 -1.63 -19.45
N ALA A 27 1.49 -1.83 -18.15
CA ALA A 27 2.06 -3.08 -17.65
C ALA A 27 1.03 -4.21 -17.77
N VAL A 28 1.45 -5.39 -18.24
CA VAL A 28 0.56 -6.54 -18.47
C VAL A 28 1.05 -7.77 -17.72
N GLY A 29 0.12 -8.57 -17.21
CA GLY A 29 0.39 -9.76 -16.42
C GLY A 29 -0.87 -10.35 -15.81
N HIS A 30 -0.73 -11.15 -14.76
CA HIS A 30 -1.85 -11.60 -13.94
C HIS A 30 -1.64 -11.38 -12.44
N LEU A 31 -2.75 -11.09 -11.75
CA LEU A 31 -2.84 -11.10 -10.30
C LEU A 31 -3.62 -12.35 -9.86
N GLY A 32 -2.92 -13.33 -9.28
CA GLY A 32 -3.56 -14.55 -8.81
C GLY A 32 -4.35 -15.31 -9.89
N GLY A 33 -3.80 -15.37 -11.11
CA GLY A 33 -4.44 -15.95 -12.29
C GLY A 33 -5.42 -15.02 -13.04
N ILE A 34 -5.73 -13.83 -12.53
CA ILE A 34 -6.62 -12.88 -13.22
C ILE A 34 -5.80 -11.94 -14.12
N PRO A 35 -6.02 -11.92 -15.45
CA PRO A 35 -5.26 -11.07 -16.35
C PRO A 35 -5.55 -9.58 -16.12
N VAL A 36 -4.50 -8.77 -16.08
CA VAL A 36 -4.58 -7.32 -15.83
C VAL A 36 -3.77 -6.51 -16.83
N SER A 37 -4.26 -5.30 -17.09
CA SER A 37 -3.56 -4.24 -17.81
C SER A 37 -3.53 -3.00 -16.91
N ILE A 38 -2.36 -2.68 -16.38
CA ILE A 38 -2.16 -1.64 -15.36
C ILE A 38 -1.57 -0.40 -16.03
N PRO A 39 -2.23 0.76 -16.00
CA PRO A 39 -1.64 1.99 -16.49
C PRO A 39 -0.36 2.32 -15.72
N ARG A 40 0.67 2.84 -16.40
CA ARG A 40 2.02 3.00 -15.82
C ARG A 40 2.10 3.81 -14.52
N PRO A 41 1.34 4.90 -14.33
CA PRO A 41 1.30 5.62 -13.05
C PRO A 41 0.81 4.78 -11.86
N TYR A 42 0.10 3.67 -12.13
CA TYR A 42 -0.37 2.74 -11.10
C TYR A 42 0.57 1.54 -10.89
N ALA A 43 1.72 1.49 -11.56
CA ALA A 43 2.59 0.31 -11.61
C ALA A 43 4.02 0.61 -11.10
N HIS A 44 4.15 1.39 -10.02
CA HIS A 44 5.45 1.66 -9.41
C HIS A 44 6.00 0.41 -8.72
N PHE A 45 7.32 0.26 -8.71
CA PHE A 45 8.01 -0.90 -8.11
C PHE A 45 7.48 -2.25 -8.60
N LEU A 46 7.06 -2.32 -9.87
CA LEU A 46 6.48 -3.52 -10.46
C LEU A 46 7.48 -4.67 -10.54
N GLU A 47 7.13 -5.79 -9.92
CA GLU A 47 7.89 -7.03 -9.91
C GLU A 47 7.07 -8.20 -10.48
N TYR A 48 7.73 -9.07 -11.22
CA TYR A 48 7.16 -10.30 -11.75
C TYR A 48 7.78 -11.52 -11.08
N ASP A 49 7.04 -12.62 -11.06
CA ASP A 49 7.61 -13.92 -10.71
C ASP A 49 8.75 -14.31 -11.66
N GLY A 50 9.78 -14.93 -11.09
CA GLY A 50 11.00 -15.30 -11.81
C GLY A 50 11.96 -14.14 -12.08
N ASP A 51 11.60 -12.89 -11.74
CA ASP A 51 12.55 -11.79 -11.77
C ASP A 51 13.51 -11.80 -10.57
N PRO A 52 14.76 -11.37 -10.78
CA PRO A 52 15.68 -11.12 -9.68
C PRO A 52 15.08 -10.09 -8.72
N GLY A 53 15.39 -10.23 -7.43
CA GLY A 53 15.06 -9.18 -6.45
C GLY A 53 15.80 -7.87 -6.75
N PHE A 54 15.41 -6.77 -6.10
CA PHE A 54 16.03 -5.45 -6.28
C PHE A 54 17.55 -5.44 -6.05
N THR A 55 18.06 -6.35 -5.21
CA THR A 55 19.49 -6.46 -4.89
C THR A 55 20.22 -7.50 -5.74
N GLU A 56 19.52 -8.20 -6.62
CA GLU A 56 20.08 -9.30 -7.41
C GLU A 56 20.30 -8.88 -8.88
N PRO A 57 21.47 -9.18 -9.45
CA PRO A 57 21.70 -8.90 -10.86
C PRO A 57 20.86 -9.84 -11.74
N ARG A 58 20.23 -9.28 -12.78
CA ARG A 58 19.52 -10.09 -13.77
C ARG A 58 20.50 -10.94 -14.56
N LYS A 59 20.22 -12.24 -14.62
CA LYS A 59 20.88 -13.17 -15.53
C LYS A 59 20.05 -13.28 -16.81
N GLY A 60 20.65 -12.97 -17.94
CA GLY A 60 19.98 -13.01 -19.24
C GLY A 60 19.12 -11.78 -19.57
N PRO A 61 18.49 -11.76 -20.75
CA PRO A 61 17.66 -10.65 -21.18
C PRO A 61 16.37 -10.54 -20.34
N ARG A 62 15.79 -9.34 -20.29
CA ARG A 62 14.47 -9.14 -19.68
C ARG A 62 13.42 -9.89 -20.52
N PRO A 63 12.62 -10.80 -19.93
CA PRO A 63 11.57 -11.50 -20.67
C PRO A 63 10.52 -10.52 -21.21
N GLU A 64 9.93 -10.87 -22.34
CA GLU A 64 8.70 -10.23 -22.80
C GLU A 64 7.57 -10.54 -21.82
N ARG A 65 6.75 -9.53 -21.51
CA ARG A 65 5.63 -9.68 -20.57
C ARG A 65 4.33 -9.91 -21.31
N THR A 66 3.61 -10.93 -20.87
CA THR A 66 2.29 -11.32 -21.38
C THR A 66 1.30 -11.40 -20.23
N PHE A 67 0.02 -11.64 -20.52
CA PHE A 67 -0.98 -11.86 -19.47
C PHE A 67 -0.74 -13.14 -18.64
N ASP A 68 0.15 -14.04 -19.09
CA ASP A 68 0.58 -15.22 -18.34
C ASP A 68 1.76 -14.92 -17.39
N SER A 69 2.29 -13.69 -17.42
CA SER A 69 3.35 -13.27 -16.51
C SER A 69 2.77 -12.92 -15.14
N GLY A 70 3.11 -13.71 -14.11
CA GLY A 70 2.68 -13.43 -12.74
C GLY A 70 3.29 -12.14 -12.20
N ILE A 71 2.45 -11.16 -11.88
CA ILE A 71 2.87 -9.93 -11.18
C ILE A 71 2.86 -10.22 -9.69
N ARG A 72 4.02 -10.19 -9.03
CA ARG A 72 4.13 -10.54 -7.61
C ARG A 72 3.98 -9.35 -6.68
N SER A 73 4.41 -8.16 -7.11
CA SER A 73 4.33 -6.94 -6.32
C SER A 73 4.26 -5.70 -7.20
N PHE A 74 3.50 -4.70 -6.78
CA PHE A 74 3.59 -3.33 -7.28
C PHE A 74 2.92 -2.38 -6.29
N GLY A 75 3.10 -1.08 -6.49
CA GLY A 75 2.41 -0.06 -5.72
C GLY A 75 2.12 1.20 -6.52
N PHE A 76 1.35 2.08 -5.93
CA PHE A 76 1.03 3.38 -6.49
C PHE A 76 0.56 4.34 -5.40
N GLU A 77 0.51 5.63 -5.73
CA GLU A 77 -0.04 6.65 -4.85
C GLU A 77 -1.28 7.26 -5.47
N VAL A 78 -2.30 7.55 -4.67
CA VAL A 78 -3.55 8.20 -5.12
C VAL A 78 -3.98 9.27 -4.12
N HIS A 79 -4.68 10.28 -4.60
CA HIS A 79 -5.32 11.29 -3.76
C HIS A 79 -6.72 10.82 -3.34
N TYR A 80 -7.01 10.82 -2.04
CA TYR A 80 -8.36 10.59 -1.54
C TYR A 80 -9.18 11.89 -1.54
N PRO A 81 -10.50 11.89 -1.84
CA PRO A 81 -11.36 10.76 -2.15
C PRO A 81 -11.54 10.46 -3.65
N ASP A 82 -11.01 11.29 -4.56
CA ASP A 82 -11.21 11.14 -6.02
C ASP A 82 -10.43 9.96 -6.63
N MET A 83 -9.45 9.42 -5.90
CA MET A 83 -8.57 8.32 -6.30
C MET A 83 -7.73 8.62 -7.54
N GLU A 84 -7.49 9.89 -7.82
CA GLU A 84 -6.58 10.31 -8.90
C GLU A 84 -5.15 9.88 -8.55
N VAL A 85 -4.49 9.20 -9.49
CA VAL A 85 -3.11 8.74 -9.30
C VAL A 85 -2.16 9.91 -9.17
N ALA A 86 -1.28 9.84 -8.18
CA ALA A 86 -0.17 10.76 -8.02
C ALA A 86 0.94 10.32 -9.00
N SER A 87 1.29 11.19 -9.95
CA SER A 87 2.21 10.92 -11.06
C SER A 87 3.08 12.13 -11.37
N ALA A 88 4.11 11.93 -12.18
CA ALA A 88 4.96 13.02 -12.67
C ALA A 88 4.18 14.11 -13.43
N ILE A 89 2.97 13.83 -13.94
CA ILE A 89 2.15 14.78 -14.70
C ILE A 89 1.37 15.73 -13.78
N ASN A 90 1.06 15.31 -12.54
CA ASN A 90 0.31 16.11 -11.56
C ASN A 90 1.10 16.38 -10.26
N LEU A 91 2.44 16.43 -10.36
CA LEU A 91 3.37 16.83 -9.27
C LEU A 91 2.94 18.11 -8.55
N ASP A 92 2.37 19.09 -9.25
CA ASP A 92 1.92 20.35 -8.65
C ASP A 92 0.75 20.16 -7.66
N LYS A 93 -0.05 19.08 -7.78
CA LYS A 93 -1.04 18.70 -6.75
C LYS A 93 -0.37 18.09 -5.52
N GLN A 94 0.76 17.40 -5.69
CA GLN A 94 1.50 16.79 -4.58
C GLN A 94 2.19 17.85 -3.69
N VAL A 95 2.81 18.87 -4.29
CA VAL A 95 3.60 19.91 -3.58
C VAL A 95 2.73 20.80 -2.68
N ARG A 96 1.43 20.92 -2.96
CA ARG A 96 0.52 21.82 -2.23
C ARG A 96 -0.07 21.24 -0.94
N ASN A 97 0.17 19.97 -0.64
CA ASN A 97 -0.44 19.31 0.51
C ASN A 97 0.46 19.40 1.74
N ASN A 98 -0.06 20.00 2.81
CA ASN A 98 0.56 19.96 4.12
C ASN A 98 0.52 18.51 4.65
N ILE A 99 1.62 18.04 5.28
CA ILE A 99 1.71 16.71 5.88
C ILE A 99 0.55 16.40 6.87
N TYR A 100 -0.03 17.43 7.51
CA TYR A 100 -1.17 17.32 8.43
C TYR A 100 -2.51 17.07 7.71
N THR A 101 -2.66 17.54 6.49
CA THR A 101 -3.92 17.50 5.73
C THR A 101 -3.85 16.62 4.49
N SER A 102 -2.67 16.09 4.15
CA SER A 102 -2.46 15.33 2.93
C SER A 102 -3.46 14.17 2.81
N PRO A 103 -4.19 14.09 1.69
CA PRO A 103 -5.07 12.97 1.41
C PRO A 103 -4.37 11.83 0.65
N LEU A 104 -3.04 11.88 0.52
CA LEU A 104 -2.27 10.90 -0.25
C LEU A 104 -2.36 9.53 0.43
N LEU A 105 -2.79 8.53 -0.34
CA LEU A 105 -2.76 7.12 0.03
C LEU A 105 -1.61 6.45 -0.72
N ARG A 106 -0.81 5.66 -0.02
CA ARG A 106 0.18 4.77 -0.64
C ARG A 106 -0.36 3.35 -0.66
N VAL A 107 -0.53 2.79 -1.84
CA VAL A 107 -1.10 1.46 -2.04
C VAL A 107 0.01 0.50 -2.46
N GLY A 108 0.13 -0.62 -1.76
CA GLY A 108 0.95 -1.77 -2.15
C GLY A 108 0.05 -2.98 -2.42
N ILE A 109 0.42 -3.78 -3.40
CA ILE A 109 -0.31 -4.98 -3.80
C ILE A 109 0.68 -6.12 -3.90
N ASN A 110 0.44 -7.20 -3.16
CA ASN A 110 1.16 -8.46 -3.33
C ASN A 110 0.24 -9.53 -3.92
N SER A 111 0.80 -10.37 -4.77
CA SER A 111 0.09 -11.43 -5.48
C SER A 111 1.05 -12.57 -5.82
N ASN A 112 0.51 -13.69 -6.32
CA ASN A 112 1.28 -14.86 -6.77
C ASN A 112 2.30 -15.32 -5.71
N SER A 113 3.60 -15.36 -6.00
CA SER A 113 4.61 -15.83 -5.02
C SER A 113 4.69 -14.99 -3.74
N PHE A 114 4.22 -13.74 -3.75
CA PHE A 114 4.19 -12.86 -2.58
C PHE A 114 2.80 -12.81 -1.92
N TYR A 115 1.81 -13.52 -2.45
CA TYR A 115 0.47 -13.51 -1.88
C TYR A 115 0.46 -14.16 -0.49
N GLY A 116 0.04 -13.40 0.53
CA GLY A 116 -0.02 -13.88 1.92
C GLY A 116 -1.12 -14.90 2.21
N GLY A 117 -1.96 -15.22 1.22
CA GLY A 117 -3.08 -16.15 1.37
C GLY A 117 -4.38 -15.48 1.85
N LYS A 118 -5.51 -16.19 1.71
CA LYS A 118 -6.86 -15.68 1.99
C LYS A 118 -7.08 -15.21 3.45
N ASP A 119 -6.27 -15.74 4.36
CA ASP A 119 -6.35 -15.50 5.80
C ASP A 119 -5.26 -14.51 6.28
N PHE A 120 -4.60 -13.78 5.37
CA PHE A 120 -3.52 -12.85 5.71
C PHE A 120 -3.88 -11.80 6.78
N PRO A 121 -5.06 -11.13 6.74
CA PRO A 121 -5.47 -10.22 7.82
C PRO A 121 -5.63 -10.93 9.17
N LEU A 122 -6.14 -12.18 9.19
CA LEU A 122 -6.24 -12.98 10.41
C LEU A 122 -4.86 -13.34 10.95
N GLY A 123 -3.93 -13.74 10.08
CA GLY A 123 -2.53 -13.99 10.45
C GLY A 123 -1.91 -12.76 11.12
N SER A 124 -2.19 -11.56 10.61
CA SER A 124 -1.74 -10.29 11.19
C SER A 124 -2.25 -10.09 12.63
N VAL A 125 -3.53 -10.40 12.89
CA VAL A 125 -4.11 -10.39 14.24
C VAL A 125 -3.45 -11.43 15.16
N GLN A 126 -3.16 -12.63 14.66
CA GLN A 126 -2.51 -13.67 15.48
C GLN A 126 -1.09 -13.27 15.92
N THR A 127 -0.42 -12.40 15.15
CA THR A 127 0.92 -11.90 15.52
C THR A 127 0.94 -10.91 16.70
N ILE A 128 -0.22 -10.45 17.19
CA ILE A 128 -0.31 -9.48 18.30
C ILE A 128 0.43 -9.96 19.54
N ASN A 129 0.34 -11.26 19.86
CA ASN A 129 0.98 -11.84 21.05
C ASN A 129 2.50 -11.91 20.97
N PHE A 130 3.08 -11.77 19.77
CA PHE A 130 4.53 -11.84 19.54
C PHE A 130 5.15 -10.45 19.32
N LYS A 131 4.38 -9.38 19.51
CA LYS A 131 4.89 -8.00 19.38
C LYS A 131 5.72 -7.60 20.60
N LYS A 132 6.55 -6.57 20.41
CA LYS A 132 7.37 -5.97 21.47
C LYS A 132 6.55 -5.58 22.70
N TYR A 133 5.40 -4.94 22.47
CA TYR A 133 4.48 -4.52 23.52
C TYR A 133 3.40 -5.56 23.79
N ARG A 134 2.92 -5.60 25.03
CA ARG A 134 1.70 -6.30 25.38
C ARG A 134 0.51 -5.43 25.02
N TYR A 135 -0.58 -6.06 24.59
CA TYR A 135 -1.78 -5.36 24.13
C TYR A 135 -2.99 -5.73 24.98
N GLU A 136 -3.83 -4.76 25.26
CA GLU A 136 -5.14 -4.96 25.88
C GLU A 136 -6.25 -4.45 24.96
N ARG A 137 -7.37 -5.17 24.96
CA ARG A 137 -8.56 -4.76 24.22
C ARG A 137 -9.14 -3.50 24.86
N SER A 138 -9.41 -2.50 24.04
CA SER A 138 -10.15 -1.31 24.48
C SER A 138 -11.66 -1.53 24.31
N ASP A 139 -12.44 -1.13 25.32
CA ASP A 139 -13.91 -1.12 25.24
C ASP A 139 -14.45 -0.04 24.29
N LYS A 140 -13.59 0.88 23.85
CA LYS A 140 -13.97 1.89 22.86
C LYS A 140 -14.12 1.24 21.48
N LYS A 141 -15.36 1.12 21.03
CA LYS A 141 -15.67 0.79 19.63
C LYS A 141 -15.34 1.98 18.74
N ASN A 142 -14.13 2.03 18.20
CA ASN A 142 -13.72 3.07 17.26
C ASN A 142 -14.10 2.62 15.84
N TYR A 143 -15.02 3.33 15.18
CA TYR A 143 -15.35 3.12 13.77
C TYR A 143 -15.66 1.66 13.40
N GLU A 144 -16.38 0.96 14.29
CA GLU A 144 -16.73 -0.47 14.15
C GLU A 144 -15.53 -1.43 14.13
N LEU A 145 -14.37 -0.98 14.60
CA LEU A 145 -13.15 -1.79 14.73
C LEU A 145 -12.98 -2.26 16.18
N GLU A 146 -12.56 -3.52 16.33
CA GLU A 146 -12.00 -3.99 17.59
C GLU A 146 -10.63 -3.34 17.79
N THR A 147 -10.46 -2.61 18.89
CA THR A 147 -9.26 -1.82 19.15
C THR A 147 -8.42 -2.45 20.25
N TYR A 148 -7.11 -2.51 20.04
CA TYR A 148 -6.12 -2.97 21.01
C TYR A 148 -5.04 -1.90 21.17
N ILE A 149 -4.77 -1.55 22.42
CA ILE A 149 -3.78 -0.53 22.78
C ILE A 149 -2.62 -1.19 23.52
N PRO A 150 -1.38 -0.72 23.32
CA PRO A 150 -0.24 -1.23 24.05
C PRO A 150 -0.35 -0.83 25.53
N ILE A 151 -0.02 -1.77 26.42
CA ILE A 151 0.00 -1.59 27.88
C ILE A 151 1.43 -1.69 28.41
N ASN A 152 1.66 -1.17 29.62
CA ASN A 152 2.96 -1.11 30.28
C ASN A 152 4.04 -0.43 29.43
N VAL A 153 3.64 0.58 28.65
CA VAL A 153 4.56 1.41 27.87
C VAL A 153 5.25 2.37 28.84
N ASP A 154 6.58 2.38 28.86
CA ASP A 154 7.33 3.44 29.55
C ASP A 154 7.20 4.73 28.74
N GLU A 155 6.33 5.62 29.20
CA GLU A 155 6.11 6.93 28.58
C GLU A 155 7.40 7.75 28.50
N ASN A 156 8.34 7.64 29.45
CA ASN A 156 9.60 8.37 29.36
C ASN A 156 10.50 7.81 28.25
N GLU A 157 10.55 6.49 28.06
CA GLU A 157 11.25 5.90 26.90
C GLU A 157 10.59 6.28 25.57
N ARG A 158 9.26 6.30 25.54
CA ARG A 158 8.46 6.69 24.37
C ARG A 158 8.77 8.10 23.87
N HIS A 159 9.09 9.03 24.78
CA HIS A 159 9.39 10.42 24.47
C HIS A 159 10.90 10.72 24.27
N LYS A 160 11.81 9.82 24.67
CA LYS A 160 13.28 10.04 24.66
C LYS A 160 13.93 10.02 23.26
N GLY A 161 13.25 9.54 22.23
CA GLY A 161 13.78 9.42 20.86
C GLY A 161 13.86 10.71 20.03
N GLY A 162 13.94 11.89 20.66
CA GLY A 162 13.98 13.17 19.94
C GLY A 162 12.74 13.45 19.08
N GLY A 163 11.59 12.86 19.44
CA GLY A 163 10.34 12.97 18.70
C GLY A 163 10.09 11.87 17.65
N ALA A 164 11.06 10.97 17.39
CA ALA A 164 10.82 9.77 16.60
C ALA A 164 10.10 8.73 17.48
N ALA A 165 8.83 8.45 17.18
CA ALA A 165 8.09 7.39 17.86
C ALA A 165 8.75 6.03 17.61
N ASP A 166 8.68 5.13 18.59
CA ASP A 166 9.01 3.72 18.36
C ASP A 166 8.10 3.18 17.24
N MET A 167 8.69 2.74 16.13
CA MET A 167 7.94 2.18 14.99
C MET A 167 7.17 0.91 15.36
N PHE A 168 7.49 0.30 16.50
CA PHE A 168 6.80 -0.86 17.05
C PHE A 168 5.72 -0.51 18.09
N ASP A 169 5.60 0.77 18.46
CA ASP A 169 4.50 1.29 19.27
C ASP A 169 3.38 1.76 18.33
N TYR A 170 2.26 1.05 18.35
CA TYR A 170 1.08 1.37 17.55
C TYR A 170 -0.18 0.89 18.22
N ASN A 171 -1.30 1.55 17.95
CA ASN A 171 -2.62 0.96 18.23
C ASN A 171 -2.99 0.01 17.10
N ILE A 172 -3.63 -1.10 17.45
CA ILE A 172 -4.09 -2.11 16.53
C ILE A 172 -5.61 -2.05 16.43
N TYR A 173 -6.11 -2.13 15.21
CA TYR A 173 -7.53 -2.17 14.91
C TYR A 173 -7.79 -3.31 13.93
N TYR A 174 -8.89 -4.03 14.07
CA TYR A 174 -9.31 -4.96 13.03
C TYR A 174 -10.83 -5.04 12.96
N HIS A 175 -11.32 -5.42 11.79
CA HIS A 175 -12.72 -5.67 11.52
C HIS A 175 -12.94 -7.17 11.27
N LYS A 176 -14.15 -7.63 11.60
CA LYS A 176 -14.63 -8.95 11.20
C LYS A 176 -15.84 -8.78 10.30
N ASP A 177 -15.85 -9.47 9.18
CA ASP A 177 -17.01 -9.53 8.29
C ASP A 177 -18.23 -10.16 8.99
N ALA A 178 -19.38 -10.16 8.33
CA ALA A 178 -20.61 -10.74 8.87
C ALA A 178 -20.52 -12.25 9.16
N THR A 179 -19.51 -12.94 8.62
CA THR A 179 -19.24 -14.37 8.89
C THR A 179 -18.27 -14.56 10.07
N GLY A 180 -17.78 -13.48 10.67
CA GLY A 180 -16.84 -13.49 11.78
C GLY A 180 -15.37 -13.63 11.36
N ARG A 181 -15.06 -13.58 10.06
CA ARG A 181 -13.67 -13.65 9.58
C ARG A 181 -13.04 -12.27 9.59
N VAL A 182 -11.76 -12.19 9.95
CA VAL A 182 -11.00 -10.94 9.87
C VAL A 182 -10.74 -10.61 8.40
N ASP A 183 -11.33 -9.52 7.93
CA ASP A 183 -11.20 -9.02 6.55
C ASP A 183 -10.30 -7.78 6.45
N THR A 184 -10.09 -7.08 7.57
CA THR A 184 -9.25 -5.89 7.64
C THR A 184 -8.45 -5.86 8.93
N TYR A 185 -7.15 -5.55 8.82
CA TYR A 185 -6.26 -5.27 9.94
C TYR A 185 -5.61 -3.90 9.73
N ILE A 186 -5.49 -3.10 10.78
CA ILE A 186 -4.92 -1.75 10.72
C ILE A 186 -3.99 -1.57 11.93
N LYS A 187 -2.81 -1.02 11.70
CA LYS A 187 -1.95 -0.52 12.78
C LYS A 187 -1.69 0.96 12.57
N CYS A 188 -1.77 1.77 13.62
CA CYS A 188 -1.46 3.19 13.57
C CYS A 188 -0.33 3.51 14.54
N ILE A 189 0.80 3.99 14.02
CA ILE A 189 1.97 4.36 14.84
C ILE A 189 1.52 5.32 15.91
N ASN A 190 1.99 5.11 17.13
CA ASN A 190 1.57 5.81 18.33
C ASN A 190 2.45 7.04 18.61
N ALA A 191 2.71 7.83 17.56
CA ALA A 191 3.43 9.09 17.65
C ALA A 191 2.54 10.23 18.17
N SER A 192 3.18 11.24 18.78
CA SER A 192 2.54 12.42 19.37
C SER A 192 2.04 13.44 18.34
N HIS A 193 2.43 13.31 17.07
CA HIS A 193 1.99 14.21 15.99
C HIS A 193 0.83 13.63 15.18
N GLU A 194 -0.06 14.49 14.68
CA GLU A 194 -1.27 14.09 13.95
C GLU A 194 -1.00 13.43 12.58
N THR A 195 0.21 13.58 12.04
CA THR A 195 0.62 12.95 10.77
C THR A 195 1.01 11.48 10.93
N ALA A 196 0.94 10.93 12.15
CA ALA A 196 1.28 9.53 12.40
C ALA A 196 0.54 8.61 11.41
N PRO A 197 1.25 7.75 10.67
CA PRO A 197 0.63 6.93 9.66
C PRO A 197 -0.10 5.74 10.28
N CYS A 198 -1.18 5.35 9.63
CA CYS A 198 -1.82 4.06 9.74
C CYS A 198 -1.48 3.23 8.50
N GLU A 199 -1.26 1.95 8.71
CA GLU A 199 -1.15 0.94 7.66
C GLU A 199 -2.34 0.00 7.80
N GLN A 200 -3.19 -0.02 6.77
CA GLN A 200 -4.33 -0.91 6.63
C GLN A 200 -3.96 -2.04 5.67
N VAL A 201 -4.24 -3.28 6.05
CA VAL A 201 -4.11 -4.45 5.18
C VAL A 201 -5.43 -5.19 5.08
N PHE A 202 -5.76 -5.62 3.87
CA PHE A 202 -6.95 -6.39 3.55
C PHE A 202 -6.71 -7.29 2.33
N ASN A 203 -7.67 -8.14 2.01
CA ASN A 203 -7.55 -9.11 0.94
C ASN A 203 -8.64 -8.93 -0.13
N LEU A 204 -8.30 -9.12 -1.41
CA LEU A 204 -9.24 -9.03 -2.55
C LEU A 204 -9.90 -10.39 -2.91
N PHE A 205 -9.53 -11.46 -2.20
CA PHE A 205 -10.09 -12.80 -2.38
C PHE A 205 -11.58 -12.83 -2.01
N PRO A 206 -12.43 -13.55 -2.78
CA PRO A 206 -12.10 -14.49 -3.86
C PRO A 206 -11.98 -13.85 -5.24
N LYS A 207 -12.15 -12.54 -5.39
CA LYS A 207 -12.20 -11.89 -6.73
C LYS A 207 -10.85 -11.79 -7.41
N ILE A 208 -9.78 -11.65 -6.64
CA ILE A 208 -8.37 -11.67 -7.04
C ILE A 208 -7.59 -12.25 -5.84
N ALA A 209 -6.70 -13.23 -6.07
CA ALA A 209 -5.80 -13.70 -5.01
C ALA A 209 -4.63 -12.72 -4.83
N ALA A 210 -4.92 -11.62 -4.12
CA ALA A 210 -3.97 -10.56 -3.81
C ALA A 210 -4.29 -9.93 -2.44
N ASP A 211 -3.25 -9.60 -1.68
CA ASP A 211 -3.34 -8.77 -0.48
C ASP A 211 -2.92 -7.33 -0.80
N VAL A 212 -3.58 -6.39 -0.13
CA VAL A 212 -3.42 -4.96 -0.37
C VAL A 212 -3.01 -4.31 0.95
N SER A 213 -1.98 -3.48 0.90
CA SER A 213 -1.61 -2.57 1.96
C SER A 213 -1.91 -1.13 1.54
N VAL A 214 -2.45 -0.34 2.46
CA VAL A 214 -2.71 1.08 2.24
C VAL A 214 -2.15 1.85 3.43
N THR A 215 -1.23 2.77 3.16
CA THR A 215 -0.71 3.71 4.17
C THR A 215 -1.37 5.07 4.00
N TYR A 216 -1.86 5.62 5.11
CA TYR A 216 -2.51 6.93 5.17
C TYR A 216 -2.33 7.58 6.55
N ARG A 217 -2.56 8.89 6.68
CA ARG A 217 -2.47 9.57 7.98
C ARG A 217 -3.61 9.17 8.93
N ARG A 218 -3.36 9.14 10.24
CA ARG A 218 -4.35 8.73 11.26
C ARG A 218 -5.71 9.44 11.17
N GLY A 219 -5.74 10.71 10.74
CA GLY A 219 -6.99 11.46 10.55
C GLY A 219 -7.98 10.85 9.53
N LEU A 220 -7.52 9.96 8.66
CA LEU A 220 -8.35 9.23 7.68
C LEU A 220 -8.81 7.85 8.19
N LEU A 221 -8.43 7.45 9.41
CA LEU A 221 -8.83 6.15 9.97
C LEU A 221 -10.35 5.98 10.03
N LYS A 222 -11.11 7.05 10.26
CA LYS A 222 -12.58 7.02 10.26
C LYS A 222 -13.19 6.58 8.91
N ASP A 223 -12.43 6.77 7.82
CA ASP A 223 -12.85 6.51 6.45
C ASP A 223 -12.31 5.17 5.91
N TRP A 224 -11.74 4.31 6.78
CA TRP A 224 -11.05 3.07 6.41
C TRP A 224 -11.86 2.14 5.50
N ARG A 225 -13.18 2.05 5.70
CA ARG A 225 -14.08 1.24 4.86
C ARG A 225 -14.18 1.80 3.45
N GLU A 226 -14.32 3.12 3.34
CA GLU A 226 -14.41 3.81 2.05
C GLU A 226 -13.09 3.71 1.30
N ILE A 227 -11.96 3.94 1.99
CA ILE A 227 -10.61 3.75 1.44
C ILE A 227 -10.45 2.32 0.90
N GLN A 228 -10.78 1.29 1.68
CA GLN A 228 -10.72 -0.11 1.25
C GLN A 228 -11.53 -0.36 -0.03
N SER A 229 -12.78 0.10 -0.04
CA SER A 229 -13.69 -0.05 -1.17
C SER A 229 -13.19 0.68 -2.41
N SER A 230 -12.75 1.92 -2.28
CA SER A 230 -12.26 2.76 -3.39
C SER A 230 -10.96 2.22 -3.97
N VAL A 231 -10.00 1.82 -3.13
CA VAL A 231 -8.76 1.17 -3.59
C VAL A 231 -9.07 -0.15 -4.30
N SER A 232 -9.96 -0.97 -3.75
CA SER A 232 -10.39 -2.22 -4.38
C SER A 232 -10.98 -1.98 -5.77
N LYS A 233 -11.82 -0.95 -5.94
CA LYS A 233 -12.40 -0.58 -7.24
C LYS A 233 -11.35 -0.17 -8.26
N VAL A 234 -10.34 0.62 -7.87
CA VAL A 234 -9.21 0.98 -8.74
C VAL A 234 -8.51 -0.30 -9.23
N ILE A 235 -8.17 -1.21 -8.32
CA ILE A 235 -7.46 -2.46 -8.66
C ILE A 235 -8.32 -3.37 -9.54
N PHE A 236 -9.62 -3.48 -9.26
CA PHE A 236 -10.53 -4.24 -10.12
C PHE A 236 -10.67 -3.65 -11.52
N GLY A 237 -10.50 -2.33 -11.67
CA GLY A 237 -10.48 -1.65 -12.96
C GLY A 237 -9.31 -2.07 -13.87
N PHE A 238 -8.24 -2.64 -13.32
CA PHE A 238 -7.12 -3.15 -14.11
C PHE A 238 -7.42 -4.48 -14.80
N LYS A 239 -8.50 -5.18 -14.41
CA LYS A 239 -8.88 -6.44 -15.04
C LYS A 239 -9.09 -6.23 -16.53
N LYS A 240 -8.45 -7.06 -17.34
CA LYS A 240 -8.69 -7.04 -18.78
C LYS A 240 -10.14 -7.48 -19.02
N THR A 241 -10.94 -6.62 -19.62
CA THR A 241 -12.25 -7.00 -20.15
C THR A 241 -12.02 -7.72 -21.48
N ASN A 242 -12.47 -8.97 -21.59
CA ASN A 242 -12.48 -9.65 -22.87
C ASN A 242 -13.43 -8.88 -23.78
N THR A 243 -12.92 -8.34 -24.89
CA THR A 243 -13.69 -7.56 -25.88
C THR A 243 -14.72 -8.41 -26.65
N GLN A 244 -14.98 -9.64 -26.22
CA GLN A 244 -16.01 -10.52 -26.76
C GLN A 244 -17.40 -10.31 -26.13
N ASP A 245 -17.49 -9.73 -24.92
CA ASP A 245 -18.78 -9.49 -24.25
C ASP A 245 -19.44 -8.14 -24.59
N GLN A 246 -18.85 -7.37 -25.53
CA GLN A 246 -19.43 -6.11 -26.03
C GLN A 246 -19.97 -6.21 -27.46
N ARG A 247 -20.18 -7.44 -27.97
CA ARG A 247 -20.76 -7.71 -29.30
C ARG A 247 -21.90 -8.73 -29.25
N ASN A 248 -22.75 -8.68 -28.24
CA ASN A 248 -24.07 -9.32 -28.24
C ASN A 248 -25.15 -8.31 -27.89
#